data_AF-A0A514XMD2-F1
#
_entry.id   AF-A0A514XMD2-F1
#
_cell.length_a   1.000
_cell.length_b   1.000
_cell.length_c   1.000
_cell.angle_alpha   90.00
_cell.angle_beta   90.00
_cell.angle_gamma   90.00
#
_symmetry.space_group_name_H-M   'P 1'
#
loop_
_entity.id
_entity.type
_entity.pdbx_description
1 polymer ?
#
loop_
_entity_poly.entity_id
_entity_poly.type
_entity_poly.pdbx_seq_one_letter_code
_entity_poly.pdbx_strand_id
1 'polypeptide(L)'
;MKKLLLFSTILFAQTSWSTATEFGNGGNAVVCPYGEHEIVTAYDMNEVIFRYELLPSFPPMVSADCQNQRNGREICETGTDIARAILNRLALLDQDLMNDLLGKLDTFWSEAILVYGDLTPVNDSGLSFVPEGCSLKQLAIQQQPIFEQDSRYFISGSLWNKMDGQGKAVLILHEIIYRYALEHGAATKSSVPIRYFNSLLISDKLKEFTPKHYMKVYFQVFRINQEPER
;
A
#
# COMPACT_ATOMS: atom_id res chain seq x y z
N MET A 1 -15.32 -64.56 29.67
CA MET A 1 -14.86 -63.97 28.40
C MET A 1 -15.41 -62.55 28.31
N LYS A 2 -14.60 -61.53 28.61
CA LYS A 2 -14.97 -60.10 28.46
C LYS A 2 -14.01 -59.50 27.43
N LYS A 3 -14.52 -59.12 26.26
CA LYS A 3 -13.77 -58.32 25.27
C LYS A 3 -14.02 -56.85 25.60
N LEU A 4 -12.98 -56.16 26.05
CA LEU A 4 -12.99 -54.72 26.29
C LEU A 4 -12.61 -54.04 24.97
N LEU A 5 -13.55 -53.34 24.35
CA LEU A 5 -13.30 -52.46 23.21
C LEU A 5 -12.72 -51.14 23.76
N LEU A 6 -11.45 -50.87 23.49
CA LEU A 6 -10.87 -49.54 23.68
C LEU A 6 -11.11 -48.72 22.40
N PHE A 7 -12.04 -47.77 22.48
CA PHE A 7 -12.16 -46.69 21.50
C PHE A 7 -11.09 -45.64 21.83
N SER A 8 -10.04 -45.56 21.01
CA SER A 8 -9.05 -44.49 21.10
C SER A 8 -9.54 -43.30 20.27
N THR A 9 -10.18 -42.33 20.93
CA THR A 9 -10.49 -41.03 20.35
C THR A 9 -9.20 -40.21 20.28
N ILE A 10 -8.58 -40.16 19.10
CA ILE A 10 -7.50 -39.22 18.81
C ILE A 10 -8.13 -37.83 18.73
N LEU A 11 -8.09 -37.07 19.83
CA LEU A 11 -8.31 -35.63 19.81
C LEU A 11 -7.14 -35.00 19.06
N PHE A 12 -7.36 -34.67 17.78
CA PHE A 12 -6.54 -33.68 17.10
C PHE A 12 -6.78 -32.34 17.79
N ALA A 13 -5.85 -31.96 18.67
CA ALA A 13 -5.72 -30.60 19.14
C ALA A 13 -5.39 -29.74 17.91
N GLN A 14 -6.42 -29.17 17.29
CA GLN A 14 -6.25 -28.09 16.34
C GLN A 14 -5.73 -26.90 17.13
N THR A 15 -4.42 -26.72 17.12
CA THR A 15 -3.84 -25.44 17.51
C THR A 15 -4.35 -24.41 16.53
N SER A 16 -5.34 -23.63 16.93
CA SER A 16 -5.72 -22.40 16.24
C SER A 16 -4.56 -21.42 16.46
N TRP A 17 -3.60 -21.41 15.54
CA TRP A 17 -2.61 -20.35 15.51
C TRP A 17 -3.37 -19.08 15.13
N SER A 18 -3.75 -18.26 16.13
CA SER A 18 -4.00 -16.85 15.87
C SER A 18 -2.63 -16.22 15.58
N THR A 19 -2.12 -16.43 14.37
CA THR A 19 -1.07 -15.57 13.85
C THR A 19 -1.63 -14.16 13.89
N ALA A 20 -1.05 -13.26 14.69
CA ALA A 20 -1.23 -11.84 14.47
C ALA A 20 -0.76 -11.57 13.03
N THR A 21 -1.71 -11.39 12.12
CA THR A 21 -1.58 -11.53 10.66
C THR A 21 -1.01 -10.29 9.96
N GLU A 22 -0.31 -9.41 10.66
CA GLU A 22 0.05 -8.09 10.15
C GLU A 22 1.58 -7.91 10.05
N PHE A 23 2.21 -8.79 9.27
CA PHE A 23 3.53 -8.51 8.72
C PHE A 23 3.33 -8.00 7.31
N GLY A 24 3.71 -6.75 7.01
CA GLY A 24 3.77 -6.28 5.63
C GLY A 24 3.01 -5.01 5.27
N ASN A 25 2.25 -4.41 6.18
CA ASN A 25 1.14 -3.47 5.90
C ASN A 25 1.44 -1.99 6.20
N GLY A 26 2.70 -1.58 6.11
CA GLY A 26 3.16 -0.26 6.51
C GLY A 26 3.56 0.62 5.33
N GLY A 27 2.85 1.74 5.17
CA GLY A 27 3.32 2.87 4.37
C GLY A 27 4.34 3.70 5.15
N ASN A 28 5.51 3.97 4.56
CA ASN A 28 6.57 4.77 5.19
C ASN A 28 6.72 6.14 4.50
N ALA A 29 7.16 7.13 5.26
CA ALA A 29 7.66 8.41 4.77
C ALA A 29 9.18 8.50 4.91
N VAL A 30 9.82 9.19 3.97
CA VAL A 30 11.16 9.75 4.15
C VAL A 30 11.01 11.19 4.61
N VAL A 31 11.59 11.49 5.77
CA VAL A 31 11.62 12.82 6.36
C VAL A 31 13.05 13.33 6.30
N CYS A 32 13.26 14.40 5.53
CA CYS A 32 14.55 15.03 5.34
C CYS A 32 14.56 16.44 5.95
N PRO A 33 15.56 16.81 6.76
CA PRO A 33 15.70 18.18 7.25
C PRO A 33 16.04 19.13 6.10
N TYR A 34 15.41 20.31 6.07
CA TYR A 34 15.65 21.37 5.10
C TYR A 34 15.54 22.74 5.81
N GLY A 35 16.68 23.21 6.33
CA GLY A 35 16.71 24.41 7.17
C GLY A 35 15.93 24.19 8.46
N GLU A 36 14.96 25.08 8.75
CA GLU A 36 14.04 24.98 9.90
C GLU A 36 12.80 24.12 9.59
N HIS A 37 12.71 23.57 8.38
CA HIS A 37 11.57 22.78 7.93
C HIS A 37 11.96 21.34 7.62
N GLU A 38 10.96 20.49 7.44
CA GLU A 38 11.13 19.11 7.01
C GLU A 38 10.46 18.93 5.65
N ILE A 39 11.13 18.22 4.75
CA ILE A 39 10.55 17.71 3.51
C ILE A 39 10.09 16.28 3.78
N VAL A 40 8.80 16.02 3.53
CA VAL A 40 8.19 14.70 3.75
C VAL A 40 7.73 14.13 2.42
N THR A 41 8.29 12.98 2.03
CA THR A 41 7.91 12.25 0.81
C THR A 41 7.52 10.82 1.14
N ALA A 42 6.63 10.21 0.36
CA ALA A 42 6.34 8.79 0.50
C ALA A 42 7.60 7.97 0.17
N TYR A 43 7.89 6.93 0.94
CA TYR A 43 9.12 6.14 0.78
C TYR A 43 9.22 5.48 -0.60
N ASP A 44 8.10 4.98 -1.12
CA ASP A 44 7.97 4.44 -2.48
C ASP A 44 8.51 5.39 -3.55
N MET A 45 8.31 6.71 -3.38
CA MET A 45 8.84 7.72 -4.30
C MET A 45 10.38 7.68 -4.39
N ASN A 46 11.03 7.46 -3.25
CA ASN A 46 12.50 7.36 -3.19
C ASN A 46 12.96 6.04 -3.83
N GLU A 47 12.24 4.93 -3.64
CA GLU A 47 12.61 3.66 -4.27
C GLU A 47 12.49 3.71 -5.81
N VAL A 48 11.55 4.47 -6.38
CA VAL A 48 11.48 4.67 -7.84
C VAL A 48 12.82 5.10 -8.41
N ILE A 49 13.45 6.08 -7.79
CA ILE A 49 14.70 6.68 -8.26
C ILE A 49 15.90 5.83 -7.82
N PHE A 50 16.05 5.59 -6.52
CA PHE A 50 17.29 5.03 -5.98
C PHE A 50 17.40 3.52 -6.10
N ARG A 51 16.27 2.81 -6.12
CA ARG A 51 16.26 1.34 -6.18
C ARG A 51 16.00 0.83 -7.59
N TYR A 52 15.11 1.48 -8.32
CA TYR A 52 14.66 1.02 -9.64
C TYR A 52 15.22 1.85 -10.80
N GLU A 53 15.91 2.96 -10.52
CA GLU A 53 16.49 3.86 -11.52
C GLU A 53 15.45 4.34 -12.55
N LEU A 54 14.22 4.57 -12.08
CA LEU A 54 13.10 5.06 -12.87
C LEU A 54 12.89 6.55 -12.60
N LEU A 55 12.31 7.25 -13.57
CA LEU A 55 11.85 8.62 -13.42
C LEU A 55 10.35 8.63 -13.09
N PRO A 56 9.93 9.20 -11.95
CA PRO A 56 8.53 9.45 -11.69
C PRO A 56 7.94 10.36 -12.78
N SER A 57 6.75 10.00 -13.25
CA SER A 57 6.00 10.72 -14.26
C SER A 57 4.60 10.92 -13.70
N PHE A 58 4.29 12.12 -13.22
CA PHE A 58 2.98 12.44 -12.66
C PHE A 58 2.10 13.14 -13.69
N PRO A 59 0.78 12.88 -13.70
CA PRO A 59 -0.15 13.67 -14.49
C PRO A 59 -0.06 15.15 -14.07
N PRO A 60 -0.26 16.10 -15.00
CA PRO A 60 -0.30 17.51 -14.65
C PRO A 60 -1.38 17.73 -13.60
N MET A 61 -1.05 18.47 -12.54
CA MET A 61 -2.01 18.81 -11.50
C MET A 61 -3.15 19.61 -12.12
N VAL A 62 -4.35 19.04 -12.16
CA VAL A 62 -5.55 19.83 -12.42
C VAL A 62 -5.89 20.49 -11.10
N SER A 63 -5.61 21.78 -10.97
CA SER A 63 -6.13 22.58 -9.85
C SER A 63 -7.64 22.73 -10.02
N ALA A 64 -8.39 21.70 -9.66
CA ALA A 64 -9.77 21.92 -9.29
C ALA A 64 -9.73 22.54 -7.88
N ASP A 65 -10.34 23.71 -7.74
CA ASP A 65 -10.41 24.47 -6.50
C ASP A 65 -10.57 23.57 -5.27
N CYS A 66 -9.67 23.71 -4.30
CA CYS A 66 -9.74 23.01 -3.01
C CYS A 66 -10.98 23.51 -2.25
N GLN A 67 -12.13 22.86 -2.41
CA GLN A 67 -13.35 23.23 -1.68
C GLN A 67 -13.98 22.09 -0.86
N ASN A 68 -13.38 20.89 -0.86
CA ASN A 68 -13.92 19.77 -0.11
C ASN A 68 -13.51 19.85 1.38
N GLN A 69 -14.43 20.33 2.22
CA GLN A 69 -14.36 20.22 3.67
C GLN A 69 -15.09 18.97 4.15
N ARG A 70 -14.40 18.06 4.86
CA ARG A 70 -15.02 16.99 5.65
C ARG A 70 -14.69 17.22 7.12
N ASN A 71 -15.71 17.26 7.98
CA ASN A 71 -15.55 17.48 9.43
C ASN A 71 -14.71 18.73 9.80
N GLY A 72 -14.86 19.82 9.03
CA GLY A 72 -14.13 21.07 9.27
C GLY A 72 -12.61 21.01 8.98
N ARG A 73 -12.14 19.96 8.28
CA ARG A 73 -10.74 19.84 7.83
C ARG A 73 -10.70 19.90 6.30
N GLU A 74 -9.81 20.74 5.78
CA GLU A 74 -9.51 20.83 4.36
C GLU A 74 -8.76 19.56 3.94
N ILE A 75 -9.42 18.71 3.16
CA ILE A 75 -8.77 17.58 2.50
C ILE A 75 -8.58 18.01 1.05
N CYS A 76 -7.39 18.50 0.72
CA CYS A 76 -7.03 18.67 -0.68
C CYS A 76 -6.96 17.26 -1.31
N GLU A 77 -7.99 16.87 -2.06
CA GLU A 77 -8.08 15.57 -2.75
C GLU A 77 -7.11 15.44 -3.94
N THR A 78 -6.17 16.38 -4.11
CA THR A 78 -5.16 16.35 -5.18
C THR A 78 -4.40 15.03 -5.22
N GLY A 79 -4.12 14.40 -4.07
CA GLY A 79 -3.54 13.06 -4.01
C GLY A 79 -4.44 11.97 -4.59
N THR A 80 -5.75 12.01 -4.29
CA THR A 80 -6.75 11.08 -4.83
C THR A 80 -6.89 11.22 -6.34
N ASP A 81 -6.94 12.45 -6.85
CA ASP A 81 -7.07 12.70 -8.29
C ASP A 81 -5.83 12.26 -9.07
N ILE A 82 -4.64 12.54 -8.52
CA ILE A 82 -3.37 12.07 -9.09
C ILE A 82 -3.33 10.54 -9.06
N ALA A 83 -3.73 9.89 -7.97
CA ALA A 83 -3.79 8.43 -7.87
C ALA A 83 -4.74 7.83 -8.92
N ARG A 84 -5.93 8.42 -9.09
CA ARG A 84 -6.90 8.01 -10.12
C ARG A 84 -6.32 8.11 -11.52
N ALA A 85 -5.68 9.23 -11.85
CA ALA A 85 -5.07 9.44 -13.15
C ALA A 85 -3.87 8.50 -13.39
N ILE A 86 -3.13 8.11 -12.35
CA ILE A 86 -2.08 7.08 -12.43
C ILE A 86 -2.70 5.70 -12.70
N LEU A 87 -3.76 5.31 -11.99
CA LEU A 87 -4.43 4.03 -12.19
C LEU A 87 -4.92 3.84 -13.63
N ASN A 88 -5.38 4.91 -14.29
CA ASN A 88 -5.79 4.88 -15.70
C ASN A 88 -4.70 4.39 -16.68
N ARG A 89 -3.42 4.35 -16.26
CA ARG A 89 -2.34 3.75 -17.05
C ARG A 89 -2.51 2.24 -17.24
N LEU A 90 -3.26 1.58 -16.36
CA LEU A 90 -3.55 0.15 -16.45
C LEU A 90 -4.63 -0.18 -17.50
N ALA A 91 -5.42 0.77 -17.99
CA ALA A 91 -6.58 0.51 -18.85
C ALA A 91 -6.26 -0.36 -20.08
N LEU A 92 -5.07 -0.20 -20.67
CA LEU A 92 -4.64 -0.96 -21.86
C LEU A 92 -3.98 -2.31 -21.54
N LEU A 93 -3.62 -2.57 -20.28
CA LEU A 93 -2.90 -3.76 -19.85
C LEU A 93 -3.79 -4.69 -19.00
N ASP A 94 -4.60 -4.11 -18.12
CA ASP A 94 -5.38 -4.81 -17.11
C ASP A 94 -6.53 -3.92 -16.60
N GLN A 95 -7.59 -3.88 -17.40
CA GLN A 95 -8.79 -3.10 -17.09
C GLN A 95 -9.47 -3.59 -15.80
N ASP A 96 -9.39 -4.89 -15.49
CA ASP A 96 -10.03 -5.47 -14.31
C ASP A 96 -9.31 -5.03 -13.03
N LEU A 97 -7.98 -5.16 -12.99
CA LEU A 97 -7.18 -4.63 -11.86
C LEU A 97 -7.40 -3.13 -11.69
N MET A 98 -7.44 -2.37 -12.78
CA MET A 98 -7.70 -0.94 -12.72
C MET A 98 -9.04 -0.64 -12.03
N ASN A 99 -10.11 -1.32 -12.46
CA ASN A 99 -11.44 -1.11 -11.90
C ASN A 99 -11.49 -1.48 -10.40
N ASP A 100 -10.84 -2.57 -10.00
CA ASP A 100 -10.76 -2.98 -8.59
C ASP A 100 -10.01 -1.97 -7.72
N LEU A 101 -8.89 -1.43 -8.22
CA LEU A 101 -8.12 -0.41 -7.52
C LEU A 101 -8.88 0.93 -7.47
N LEU A 102 -9.61 1.29 -8.53
CA LEU A 102 -10.47 2.48 -8.53
C LEU A 102 -11.61 2.36 -7.50
N GLY A 103 -12.25 1.19 -7.39
CA GLY A 103 -13.26 0.97 -6.36
C GLY A 103 -12.70 1.11 -4.93
N LYS A 104 -11.46 0.65 -4.69
CA LYS A 104 -10.75 0.84 -3.41
C LYS A 104 -10.37 2.29 -3.17
N LEU A 105 -9.99 3.02 -4.22
CA LEU A 105 -9.70 4.46 -4.15
C LEU A 105 -10.95 5.25 -3.75
N ASP A 106 -12.12 4.89 -4.30
CA ASP A 106 -13.40 5.56 -4.04
C ASP A 106 -13.84 5.42 -2.57
N THR A 107 -13.49 4.31 -1.90
CA THR A 107 -13.81 4.08 -0.48
C THR A 107 -12.68 4.44 0.49
N PHE A 108 -11.48 4.78 -0.02
CA PHE A 108 -10.27 4.98 0.78
C PHE A 108 -10.52 5.91 1.97
N TRP A 109 -11.07 7.10 1.72
CA TRP A 109 -11.27 8.12 2.76
C TRP A 109 -12.44 7.84 3.72
N SER A 110 -13.39 6.98 3.36
CA SER A 110 -14.38 6.49 4.33
C SER A 110 -13.83 5.39 5.24
N GLU A 111 -12.74 4.74 4.84
CA GLU A 111 -12.08 3.68 5.60
C GLU A 111 -10.79 4.16 6.28
N ALA A 112 -10.43 5.44 6.12
CA ALA A 112 -9.19 6.03 6.64
C ALA A 112 -9.46 7.05 7.77
N ILE A 113 -8.55 7.11 8.73
CA ILE A 113 -8.49 8.17 9.73
C ILE A 113 -7.10 8.79 9.81
N LEU A 114 -7.07 10.10 10.12
CA LEU A 114 -5.84 10.80 10.46
C LEU A 114 -5.58 10.71 11.96
N VAL A 115 -4.41 10.21 12.32
CA VAL A 115 -3.92 10.08 13.70
C VAL A 115 -2.84 11.13 13.96
N TYR A 116 -2.96 11.89 15.04
CA TYR A 116 -1.99 12.95 15.42
C TYR A 116 -1.04 12.54 16.55
N GLY A 117 -0.82 11.23 16.69
CA GLY A 117 0.25 10.64 17.50
C GLY A 117 1.20 9.83 16.60
N ASP A 118 2.24 9.28 17.20
CA ASP A 118 3.18 8.42 16.48
C ASP A 118 2.53 7.08 16.13
N LEU A 119 2.61 6.70 14.86
CA LEU A 119 2.27 5.35 14.43
C LEU A 119 3.43 4.40 14.78
N THR A 120 3.10 3.24 15.33
CA THR A 120 4.11 2.23 15.66
C THR A 120 4.79 1.72 14.40
N PRO A 121 6.14 1.64 14.35
CA PRO A 121 6.82 1.12 13.18
C PRO A 121 6.40 -0.32 12.86
N VAL A 122 6.00 -0.55 11.61
CA VAL A 122 5.79 -1.87 11.03
C VAL A 122 7.09 -2.28 10.36
N ASN A 123 7.61 -3.47 10.71
CA ASN A 123 8.85 -3.98 10.13
C ASN A 123 8.58 -4.77 8.85
N ASP A 124 8.31 -4.08 7.75
CA ASP A 124 8.01 -4.64 6.43
C ASP A 124 8.79 -4.02 5.27
N SER A 125 9.64 -3.03 5.58
CA SER A 125 10.40 -2.30 4.57
C SER A 125 11.41 -3.17 3.83
N GLY A 126 11.84 -4.29 4.42
CA GLY A 126 12.94 -5.10 3.87
C GLY A 126 14.25 -4.28 3.82
N LEU A 127 15.08 -4.52 2.80
CA LEU A 127 16.27 -3.69 2.59
C LEU A 127 15.84 -2.27 2.21
N SER A 128 16.19 -1.32 3.07
CA SER A 128 15.75 0.08 2.97
C SER A 128 16.93 1.02 2.76
N PHE A 129 16.73 2.03 1.91
CA PHE A 129 17.74 3.04 1.61
C PHE A 129 17.10 4.42 1.72
N VAL A 130 17.68 5.28 2.56
CA VAL A 130 17.27 6.69 2.64
C VAL A 130 18.46 7.59 2.37
N PRO A 131 18.24 8.79 1.80
CA PRO A 131 19.31 9.76 1.62
C PRO A 131 19.98 10.11 2.95
N GLU A 132 21.25 10.49 2.87
CA GLU A 132 22.02 10.88 4.06
C GLU A 132 21.34 12.05 4.79
N GLY A 133 21.24 11.94 6.12
CA GLY A 133 20.57 12.93 6.97
C GLY A 133 19.04 12.81 7.02
N CYS A 134 18.42 11.95 6.21
CA CYS A 134 16.99 11.68 6.27
C CYS A 134 16.66 10.48 7.16
N SER A 135 15.39 10.35 7.57
CA SER A 135 14.91 9.23 8.38
C SER A 135 13.63 8.61 7.81
N LEU A 136 13.45 7.30 8.01
CA LEU A 136 12.17 6.63 7.77
C LEU A 136 11.25 6.81 8.97
N LYS A 137 9.99 7.16 8.69
CA LYS A 137 8.93 7.27 9.67
C LYS A 137 7.68 6.54 9.18
N GLN A 138 6.98 5.86 10.08
CA GLN A 138 5.71 5.23 9.77
C GLN A 138 4.69 6.31 9.36
N LEU A 139 4.16 6.20 8.15
CA LEU A 139 3.23 7.16 7.56
C LEU A 139 1.80 6.62 7.55
N ALA A 140 1.62 5.35 7.25
CA ALA A 140 0.31 4.69 7.29
C ALA A 140 0.43 3.26 7.83
N ILE A 141 -0.62 2.79 8.49
CA ILE A 141 -0.80 1.37 8.84
C ILE A 141 -2.13 0.92 8.24
N GLN A 142 -2.12 -0.21 7.52
CA GLN A 142 -3.32 -0.83 7.00
C GLN A 142 -3.67 -2.12 7.75
N GLN A 143 -4.77 -2.15 8.48
CA GLN A 143 -5.24 -3.38 9.14
C GLN A 143 -6.49 -3.94 8.45
N GLN A 144 -6.81 -5.20 8.74
CA GLN A 144 -8.12 -5.74 8.40
C GLN A 144 -9.12 -5.33 9.50
N PRO A 145 -10.18 -4.56 9.20
CA PRO A 145 -11.20 -4.22 10.18
C PRO A 145 -11.81 -5.48 10.81
N ILE A 146 -11.88 -5.52 12.15
CA ILE A 146 -12.49 -6.62 12.91
C ILE A 146 -13.90 -6.22 13.34
N PHE A 147 -14.09 -4.94 13.70
CA PHE A 147 -15.37 -4.34 14.06
C PHE A 147 -15.83 -3.34 13.00
N GLU A 148 -17.13 -3.06 12.94
CA GLU A 148 -17.71 -2.13 11.97
C GLU A 148 -17.16 -0.69 12.08
N GLN A 149 -16.71 -0.31 13.29
CA GLN A 149 -16.14 1.00 13.56
C GLN A 149 -14.63 1.06 13.32
N ASP A 150 -13.98 -0.09 13.08
CA ASP A 150 -12.54 -0.11 12.83
C ASP A 150 -12.24 0.57 11.51
N SER A 151 -11.29 1.50 11.54
CA SER A 151 -10.70 2.03 10.32
C SER A 151 -9.77 0.98 9.72
N ARG A 152 -9.70 0.96 8.38
CA ARG A 152 -8.74 0.15 7.65
C ARG A 152 -7.38 0.83 7.61
N TYR A 153 -7.36 2.13 7.35
CA TYR A 153 -6.13 2.91 7.19
C TYR A 153 -5.96 3.92 8.32
N PHE A 154 -4.81 3.89 8.97
CA PHE A 154 -4.41 4.87 9.98
C PHE A 154 -3.25 5.67 9.42
N ILE A 155 -3.46 6.95 9.14
CA ILE A 155 -2.46 7.81 8.48
C ILE A 155 -1.96 8.84 9.48
N SER A 156 -0.65 9.03 9.58
CA SER A 156 -0.05 10.08 10.39
C SER A 156 -0.45 11.44 9.85
N GLY A 157 -1.34 12.15 10.56
CA GLY A 157 -1.81 13.48 10.17
C GLY A 157 -0.68 14.50 10.13
N SER A 158 0.30 14.38 11.03
CA SER A 158 1.47 15.25 11.11
C SER A 158 2.39 15.13 9.88
N LEU A 159 2.59 13.92 9.38
CA LEU A 159 3.39 13.68 8.16
C LEU A 159 2.57 13.96 6.90
N TRP A 160 1.31 13.52 6.85
CA TRP A 160 0.39 13.74 5.74
C TRP A 160 0.26 15.22 5.37
N ASN A 161 0.12 16.09 6.38
CA ASN A 161 -0.05 17.52 6.16
C ASN A 161 1.21 18.21 5.62
N LYS A 162 2.39 17.61 5.78
CA LYS A 162 3.66 18.11 5.24
C LYS A 162 3.95 17.59 3.82
N MET A 163 3.14 16.65 3.32
CA MET A 163 3.34 16.01 2.03
C MET A 163 2.56 16.74 0.92
N ASP A 164 3.18 16.83 -0.25
CA ASP A 164 2.55 17.37 -1.45
C ASP A 164 1.53 16.37 -2.07
N GLY A 165 0.83 16.80 -3.12
CA GLY A 165 -0.18 15.96 -3.78
C GLY A 165 0.41 14.67 -4.37
N GLN A 166 1.64 14.71 -4.88
CA GLN A 166 2.29 13.55 -5.49
C GLN A 166 2.63 12.50 -4.43
N GLY A 167 3.28 12.90 -3.34
CA GLY A 167 3.56 11.99 -2.22
C GLY A 167 2.28 11.38 -1.65
N LYS A 168 1.22 12.19 -1.50
CA LYS A 168 -0.09 11.72 -1.03
C LYS A 168 -0.68 10.67 -1.96
N ALA A 169 -0.61 10.90 -3.28
CA ALA A 169 -1.05 9.92 -4.27
C ALA A 169 -0.26 8.62 -4.18
N VAL A 170 1.06 8.70 -4.05
CA VAL A 170 1.94 7.52 -3.92
C VAL A 170 1.60 6.70 -2.68
N LEU A 171 1.33 7.35 -1.54
CA LEU A 171 0.85 6.65 -0.35
C LEU A 171 -0.49 5.97 -0.60
N ILE A 172 -1.49 6.70 -1.12
CA ILE A 172 -2.82 6.12 -1.36
C ILE A 172 -2.71 4.90 -2.27
N LEU A 173 -1.94 4.99 -3.35
CA LEU A 173 -1.68 3.89 -4.26
C LEU A 173 -1.06 2.69 -3.53
N HIS A 174 -0.06 2.93 -2.68
CA HIS A 174 0.57 1.88 -1.87
C HIS A 174 -0.48 1.08 -1.10
N GLU A 175 -1.31 1.77 -0.32
CA GLU A 175 -2.30 1.12 0.55
C GLU A 175 -3.35 0.35 -0.28
N ILE A 176 -3.91 0.94 -1.34
CA ILE A 176 -4.96 0.23 -2.12
C ILE A 176 -4.39 -0.97 -2.90
N ILE A 177 -3.14 -0.89 -3.39
CA ILE A 177 -2.45 -2.01 -4.04
C ILE A 177 -2.16 -3.11 -3.02
N TYR A 178 -1.71 -2.73 -1.81
CA TYR A 178 -1.43 -3.66 -0.73
C TYR A 178 -2.71 -4.40 -0.30
N ARG A 179 -3.82 -3.67 -0.12
CA ARG A 179 -5.15 -4.25 0.12
C ARG A 179 -5.55 -5.24 -0.97
N TYR A 180 -5.41 -4.87 -2.24
CA TYR A 180 -5.72 -5.78 -3.34
C TYR A 180 -4.91 -7.07 -3.24
N ALA A 181 -3.60 -6.97 -2.97
CA ALA A 181 -2.73 -8.13 -2.83
C ALA A 181 -3.19 -9.06 -1.70
N LEU A 182 -3.52 -8.52 -0.53
CA LEU A 182 -4.02 -9.31 0.61
C LEU A 182 -5.34 -10.02 0.29
N GLU A 183 -6.30 -9.30 -0.33
CA GLU A 183 -7.62 -9.87 -0.69
C GLU A 183 -7.50 -11.00 -1.72
N HIS A 184 -6.43 -11.02 -2.52
CA HIS A 184 -6.15 -12.05 -3.51
C HIS A 184 -5.17 -13.14 -3.03
N GLY A 185 -4.95 -13.22 -1.72
CA GLY A 185 -4.19 -14.30 -1.08
C GLY A 185 -2.67 -14.16 -1.20
N ALA A 186 -2.16 -12.97 -1.52
CA ALA A 186 -0.72 -12.74 -1.44
C ALA A 186 -0.28 -12.74 0.03
N ALA A 187 0.59 -13.67 0.42
CA ALA A 187 1.23 -13.64 1.73
C ALA A 187 2.43 -12.67 1.68
N THR A 188 2.14 -11.38 1.72
CA THR A 188 3.12 -10.29 1.61
C THR A 188 3.83 -10.06 2.95
N LYS A 189 4.88 -10.84 3.23
CA LYS A 189 5.74 -10.61 4.42
C LYS A 189 6.51 -9.28 4.39
N SER A 190 6.52 -8.61 3.25
CA SER A 190 7.13 -7.29 3.05
C SER A 190 6.30 -6.50 2.04
N SER A 191 6.38 -5.18 2.11
CA SER A 191 5.76 -4.29 1.12
C SER A 191 6.65 -4.08 -0.12
N VAL A 192 7.81 -4.75 -0.23
CA VAL A 192 8.71 -4.65 -1.41
C VAL A 192 8.01 -4.90 -2.76
N PRO A 193 7.20 -5.96 -2.96
CA PRO A 193 6.52 -6.18 -4.23
C PRO A 193 5.49 -5.08 -4.54
N ILE A 194 4.86 -4.55 -3.49
CA ILE A 194 3.87 -3.47 -3.62
C ILE A 194 4.56 -2.17 -4.02
N ARG A 195 5.66 -1.81 -3.38
CA ARG A 195 6.46 -0.63 -3.74
C ARG A 195 7.06 -0.75 -5.14
N TYR A 196 7.45 -1.96 -5.57
CA TYR A 196 7.86 -2.21 -6.95
C TYR A 196 6.72 -1.92 -7.93
N PHE A 197 5.53 -2.46 -7.71
CA PHE A 197 4.38 -2.22 -8.59
C PHE A 197 3.96 -0.75 -8.59
N ASN A 198 3.95 -0.10 -7.43
CA ASN A 198 3.69 1.33 -7.29
C ASN A 198 4.70 2.16 -8.10
N SER A 199 6.00 1.79 -8.06
CA SER A 199 7.07 2.43 -8.85
C SER A 199 6.83 2.33 -10.36
N LEU A 200 6.32 1.19 -10.84
CA LEU A 200 5.96 1.02 -12.25
C LEU A 200 4.76 1.89 -12.64
N LEU A 201 3.76 1.99 -11.77
CA LEU A 201 2.57 2.82 -11.99
C LEU A 201 2.90 4.31 -12.05
N ILE A 202 3.70 4.80 -11.10
CA ILE A 202 4.01 6.24 -11.01
C ILE A 202 5.10 6.68 -11.99
N SER A 203 5.73 5.75 -12.72
CA SER A 203 6.61 6.04 -13.85
C SER A 203 5.91 5.75 -15.18
N ASP A 204 6.60 6.02 -16.29
CA ASP A 204 6.11 5.65 -17.63
C ASP A 204 6.46 4.22 -18.02
N LYS A 205 7.05 3.43 -17.12
CA LYS A 205 7.64 2.12 -17.43
C LYS A 205 6.62 1.10 -17.95
N LEU A 206 5.38 1.14 -17.45
CA LEU A 206 4.31 0.25 -17.91
C LEU A 206 3.98 0.41 -19.40
N LYS A 207 4.19 1.60 -19.99
CA LYS A 207 3.94 1.84 -21.43
C LYS A 207 4.84 1.01 -22.34
N GLU A 208 5.96 0.55 -21.81
CA GLU A 208 6.94 -0.29 -22.53
C GLU A 208 6.61 -1.78 -22.40
N PHE A 209 5.62 -2.17 -21.58
CA PHE A 209 5.35 -3.57 -21.30
C PHE A 209 4.53 -4.20 -22.42
N THR A 210 4.95 -5.40 -22.83
CA THR A 210 4.06 -6.31 -23.56
C THR A 210 3.09 -6.97 -22.57
N PRO A 211 1.92 -7.46 -23.01
CA PRO A 211 1.00 -8.19 -22.14
C PRO A 211 1.68 -9.35 -21.40
N LYS A 212 2.59 -10.08 -22.08
CA LYS A 212 3.36 -11.17 -21.47
C LYS A 212 4.30 -10.69 -20.34
N HIS A 213 4.94 -9.53 -20.52
CA HIS A 213 5.81 -8.97 -19.48
C HIS A 213 4.99 -8.47 -18.29
N TYR A 214 3.90 -7.76 -18.57
CA TYR A 214 2.96 -7.32 -17.54
C TYR A 214 2.45 -8.50 -16.69
N MET A 215 2.00 -9.59 -17.32
CA MET A 215 1.51 -10.76 -16.58
C MET A 215 2.58 -11.38 -15.68
N LYS A 216 3.86 -11.41 -16.10
CA LYS A 216 4.95 -11.87 -15.22
C LYS A 216 5.07 -11.02 -13.97
N VAL A 217 5.02 -9.70 -14.13
CA VAL A 217 5.06 -8.76 -12.99
C VAL A 217 3.83 -8.92 -12.11
N TYR A 218 2.63 -9.02 -12.70
CA TYR A 218 1.39 -9.26 -11.96
C TYR A 218 1.52 -10.50 -11.05
N PHE A 219 1.98 -11.64 -11.60
CA PHE A 219 2.16 -12.85 -10.80
C PHE A 219 3.25 -12.70 -9.73
N GLN A 220 4.34 -11.98 -10.02
CA GLN A 220 5.39 -11.69 -9.05
C GLN A 220 4.94 -10.76 -7.91
N VAL A 221 3.94 -9.91 -8.13
CA VAL A 221 3.45 -8.98 -7.10
C VAL A 221 2.30 -9.59 -6.32
N PHE A 222 1.32 -10.16 -7.03
CA PHE A 222 0.05 -10.55 -6.43
C PHE A 222 -0.11 -12.07 -6.20
N ARG A 223 0.79 -12.91 -6.72
CA ARG A 223 0.67 -14.38 -6.64
C ARG A 223 1.96 -15.11 -6.21
N ILE A 224 2.78 -14.48 -5.37
CA ILE A 224 4.10 -14.98 -4.93
C ILE A 224 4.09 -16.43 -4.40
N ASN A 225 2.94 -16.98 -3.99
CA ASN A 225 2.82 -18.34 -3.45
C ASN A 225 1.78 -19.24 -4.13
N GLN A 226 1.23 -18.85 -5.29
CA GLN A 226 0.46 -19.79 -6.10
C GLN A 226 1.42 -20.39 -7.13
N GLU A 227 1.88 -21.62 -6.90
CA GLU A 227 2.53 -22.37 -7.98
C GLU A 227 1.59 -22.36 -9.19
N PRO A 228 2.10 -22.12 -10.41
CA PRO A 228 1.26 -22.27 -11.59
C PRO A 228 0.78 -23.73 -11.63
N GLU A 229 -0.54 -23.93 -11.57
CA GLU A 229 -1.13 -25.22 -11.89
C GLU A 229 -0.60 -25.63 -13.27
N ARG A 230 0.14 -26.75 -13.30
CA ARG A 230 0.74 -27.32 -14.50
C ARG A 230 -0.30 -28.05 -15.34
#